data_AF-A0A920Q2U7-F1
#
_entry.id   AF-A0A920Q2U7-F1
#
_cell.length_a   1.000
_cell.length_b   1.000
_cell.length_c   1.000
_cell.angle_alpha   90.00
_cell.angle_beta   90.00
_cell.angle_gamma   90.00
#
_symmetry.space_group_name_H-M   'P 1'
#
loop_
_entity.id
_entity.type
_entity.pdbx_description
1 polymer ?
#
loop_
_entity_poly.entity_id
_entity_poly.type
_entity_poly.pdbx_seq_one_letter_code
_entity_poly.pdbx_strand_id
1 'polypeptide(L)'
;MTFSITGHCARTGMAGVAITTSSICVGSRCPHARAGVGAVATQNVTDPTLADRVFERLEAGETATEAVAAVMDGRVNADYRQLAVVDMAGRTGHFTGSHILGDQPRRGG
;
A
#
# COMPACT_ATOMS: atom_id res chain seq x y z
N MET A 1 3.36 5.94 15.86
CA MET A 1 4.50 5.67 14.94
C MET A 1 4.23 4.38 14.21
N THR A 2 4.39 4.32 12.89
CA THR A 2 4.14 3.11 12.08
C THR A 2 5.19 3.00 10.97
N PHE A 3 5.74 1.80 10.78
CA PHE A 3 6.63 1.46 9.67
C PHE A 3 6.13 0.21 8.99
N SER A 4 6.16 0.18 7.66
CA SER A 4 5.80 -1.00 6.88
C SER A 4 6.75 -1.16 5.69
N ILE A 5 6.84 -2.40 5.20
CA ILE A 5 7.51 -2.77 3.98
C ILE A 5 6.61 -3.72 3.20
N THR A 6 6.43 -3.44 1.92
CA THR A 6 5.83 -4.34 0.94
C THR A 6 6.95 -4.96 0.10
N GLY A 7 6.83 -6.23 -0.25
CA GLY A 7 7.86 -6.93 -1.02
C GLY A 7 7.30 -7.98 -1.96
N HIS A 8 8.01 -8.18 -3.07
CA HIS A 8 7.78 -9.25 -4.04
C HIS A 8 9.03 -10.13 -4.14
N CYS A 9 8.85 -11.44 -4.14
CA CYS A 9 9.90 -12.42 -4.29
C CYS A 9 9.85 -13.04 -5.69
N ALA A 10 10.71 -12.58 -6.60
CA ALA A 10 10.77 -13.07 -7.98
C ALA A 10 11.10 -14.57 -8.10
N ARG A 11 11.78 -15.16 -7.10
CA ARG A 11 12.10 -16.59 -7.08
C ARG A 11 10.88 -17.47 -6.82
N THR A 12 9.94 -17.00 -6.01
CA THR A 12 8.78 -17.80 -5.56
C THR A 12 7.45 -17.29 -6.12
N GLY A 13 7.44 -16.12 -6.75
CA GLY A 13 6.21 -15.46 -7.19
C GLY A 13 5.28 -15.10 -6.02
N MET A 14 5.84 -14.80 -4.85
CA MET A 14 5.04 -14.42 -3.66
C MET A 14 5.21 -12.93 -3.37
N ALA A 15 4.14 -12.29 -2.88
CA ALA A 15 4.17 -10.93 -2.36
C ALA A 15 3.68 -10.90 -0.91
N GLY A 16 4.16 -9.93 -0.12
CA GLY A 16 3.80 -9.82 1.29
C GLY A 16 4.08 -8.44 1.90
N VAL A 17 3.61 -8.27 3.13
CA VAL A 17 3.77 -7.05 3.93
C VAL A 17 4.30 -7.39 5.31
N ALA A 18 5.28 -6.65 5.80
CA ALA A 18 5.64 -6.61 7.22
C ALA A 18 5.39 -5.20 7.76
N ILE A 19 4.83 -5.12 8.97
CA ILE A 19 4.41 -3.84 9.58
C ILE A 19 4.62 -3.86 11.09
N THR A 20 5.04 -2.72 11.63
CA THR A 20 5.14 -2.47 13.07
C THR A 20 4.55 -1.10 13.42
N THR A 21 3.91 -0.99 14.58
CA THR A 21 3.31 0.27 15.03
C THR A 21 3.16 0.30 16.55
N SER A 22 2.97 1.50 17.09
CA SER A 22 2.53 1.72 18.47
C SER A 22 1.00 1.59 18.66
N SER A 23 0.22 1.39 17.59
CA SER A 23 -1.24 1.27 17.61
C SER A 23 -1.71 -0.20 17.70
N ILE A 24 -2.78 -0.44 18.44
CA ILE A 24 -3.36 -1.79 18.62
C ILE A 24 -3.95 -2.31 17.29
N CYS A 25 -3.87 -3.62 17.06
CA CYS A 25 -4.50 -4.32 15.93
C CYS A 25 -4.14 -3.76 14.54
N VAL A 26 -2.85 -3.49 14.29
CA VAL A 26 -2.40 -3.08 12.95
C VAL A 26 -2.50 -4.21 11.94
N GLY A 27 -2.24 -5.44 12.39
CA GLY A 27 -2.15 -6.63 11.54
C GLY A 27 -3.45 -6.96 10.81
N SER A 28 -4.60 -6.57 11.37
CA SER A 28 -5.91 -6.80 10.73
C SER A 28 -6.36 -5.68 9.81
N ARG A 29 -5.71 -4.50 9.85
CA ARG A 29 -6.22 -3.28 9.19
C ARG A 29 -5.35 -2.84 8.03
N CYS A 30 -4.04 -2.97 8.17
CA CYS A 30 -3.06 -2.28 7.35
C CYS A 30 -2.34 -3.19 6.34
N PRO A 31 -1.88 -4.40 6.70
CA PRO A 31 -1.21 -5.27 5.74
C PRO A 31 -2.23 -6.10 4.96
N HIS A 32 -2.12 -6.06 3.63
CA HIS A 32 -2.97 -6.83 2.72
C HIS A 32 -2.08 -7.53 1.69
N ALA A 33 -2.39 -8.78 1.39
CA ALA A 33 -1.72 -9.54 0.33
C ALA A 33 -2.75 -10.39 -0.40
N ARG A 34 -2.66 -10.41 -1.73
CA ARG A 34 -3.51 -11.24 -2.59
C ARG A 34 -2.63 -12.04 -3.53
N ALA A 35 -2.74 -13.36 -3.44
CA ALA A 35 -1.91 -14.30 -4.20
C ALA A 35 -2.05 -14.04 -5.71
N GLY A 36 -0.91 -13.94 -6.42
CA GLY A 36 -0.89 -13.68 -7.86
C GLY A 36 -1.23 -12.24 -8.26
N VAL A 37 -1.51 -11.34 -7.31
CA VAL A 37 -1.89 -9.94 -7.61
C VAL A 37 -0.88 -8.95 -7.03
N GLY A 38 -0.56 -9.05 -5.73
CA GLY A 38 0.41 -8.16 -5.10
C GLY A 38 0.23 -8.02 -3.60
N ALA A 39 0.89 -7.00 -3.03
CA ALA A 39 0.79 -6.67 -1.61
C ALA A 39 0.63 -5.15 -1.40
N VAL A 40 -0.20 -4.79 -0.42
CA VAL A 40 -0.62 -3.41 -0.15
C VAL A 40 -0.55 -3.13 1.34
N ALA A 41 0.08 -2.03 1.72
CA ALA A 41 0.07 -1.50 3.07
C ALA A 41 -0.75 -0.19 3.12
N THR A 42 -1.90 -0.20 3.80
CA THR A 42 -2.74 0.99 4.04
C THR A 42 -2.45 1.53 5.45
N GLN A 43 -1.89 2.73 5.57
CA GLN A 43 -1.48 3.30 6.86
C GLN A 43 -1.77 4.80 6.96
N ASN A 44 -1.59 5.35 8.17
CA ASN A 44 -2.04 6.68 8.61
C ASN A 44 -3.55 6.93 8.39
N VAL A 45 -4.30 7.15 9.48
CA VAL A 45 -5.78 7.27 9.46
C VAL A 45 -6.39 6.24 8.49
N THR A 46 -6.03 4.98 8.66
CA THR A 46 -6.15 3.96 7.60
C THR A 46 -7.59 3.77 7.12
N ASP A 47 -7.75 3.51 5.82
CA ASP A 47 -8.96 3.05 5.16
C ASP A 47 -8.64 1.68 4.53
N PRO A 48 -9.07 0.56 5.14
CA PRO A 48 -8.79 -0.79 4.63
C PRO A 48 -9.36 -1.04 3.23
N THR A 49 -10.41 -0.33 2.83
CA THR A 49 -11.06 -0.51 1.50
C THR A 49 -10.15 -0.09 0.34
N LEU A 50 -9.09 0.68 0.62
CA LEU A 50 -8.07 1.04 -0.37
C LEU A 50 -7.37 -0.19 -0.94
N ALA A 51 -7.15 -1.23 -0.13
CA ALA A 51 -6.45 -2.41 -0.60
C ALA A 51 -7.23 -3.17 -1.67
N ASP A 52 -8.54 -3.38 -1.45
CA ASP A 52 -9.39 -4.06 -2.43
C ASP A 52 -9.44 -3.30 -3.76
N ARG A 53 -9.58 -1.98 -3.71
CA ARG A 53 -9.59 -1.14 -4.92
C ARG A 53 -8.26 -1.15 -5.65
N VAL A 54 -7.13 -1.20 -4.93
CA VAL A 54 -5.82 -1.36 -5.56
C VAL A 54 -5.72 -2.74 -6.22
N PHE A 55 -6.17 -3.81 -5.54
CA PHE A 55 -6.13 -5.15 -6.13
C PHE A 55 -6.98 -5.27 -7.38
N GLU A 56 -8.18 -4.69 -7.41
CA GLU A 56 -9.03 -4.65 -8.62
C GLU A 56 -8.30 -4.01 -9.81
N ARG A 57 -7.54 -2.94 -9.57
CA ARG A 57 -6.77 -2.23 -10.59
C ARG A 57 -5.57 -3.04 -11.08
N LEU A 58 -4.85 -3.67 -10.16
CA LEU A 58 -3.75 -4.57 -10.49
C LEU A 58 -4.24 -5.79 -11.29
N GLU A 59 -5.39 -6.36 -10.92
CA GLU A 59 -6.05 -7.47 -11.65
C GLU A 59 -6.49 -7.03 -13.05
N ALA A 60 -6.86 -5.76 -13.23
CA ALA A 60 -7.16 -5.17 -14.53
C ALA A 60 -5.92 -4.90 -15.40
N GLY A 61 -4.71 -5.18 -14.88
CA GLY A 61 -3.45 -5.04 -15.61
C GLY A 61 -2.74 -3.70 -15.43
N GLU A 62 -3.28 -2.80 -14.60
CA GLU A 62 -2.61 -1.55 -14.27
C GLU A 62 -1.32 -1.81 -13.47
N THR A 63 -0.32 -0.95 -13.64
CA THR A 63 0.89 -0.96 -12.80
C THR A 63 0.58 -0.51 -11.38
N ALA A 64 1.44 -0.85 -10.41
CA ALA A 64 1.32 -0.35 -9.05
C ALA A 64 1.21 1.19 -8.96
N THR A 65 1.94 1.93 -9.80
CA THR A 65 1.87 3.40 -9.85
C THR A 65 0.52 3.90 -10.37
N GLU A 66 0.03 3.32 -11.46
CA GLU A 66 -1.27 3.67 -12.06
C GLU A 66 -2.42 3.35 -11.10
N ALA A 67 -2.41 2.16 -10.52
CA ALA A 67 -3.40 1.73 -9.54
C ALA A 67 -3.47 2.68 -8.34
N VAL A 68 -2.31 3.11 -7.80
CA VAL A 68 -2.29 4.08 -6.71
C VAL A 68 -2.83 5.43 -7.15
N ALA A 69 -2.40 5.94 -8.31
CA ALA A 69 -2.88 7.22 -8.83
C ALA A 69 -4.41 7.21 -9.01
N ALA A 70 -4.94 6.17 -9.65
CA ALA A 70 -6.37 6.01 -9.89
C ALA A 70 -7.20 5.85 -8.60
N VAL A 71 -6.68 5.13 -7.59
CA VAL A 71 -7.39 4.92 -6.32
C VAL A 71 -7.42 6.19 -5.46
N MET A 72 -6.39 7.03 -5.57
CA MET A 72 -6.25 8.25 -4.76
C MET A 72 -6.83 9.49 -5.44
N ASP A 73 -7.01 9.49 -6.76
CA ASP A 73 -7.59 10.61 -7.50
C ASP A 73 -9.00 10.98 -7.00
N GLY A 74 -9.23 12.28 -6.79
CA GLY A 74 -10.50 12.84 -6.30
C GLY A 74 -10.99 12.30 -4.94
N ARG A 75 -10.19 11.51 -4.21
CA ARG A 75 -10.65 10.81 -3.02
C ARG A 75 -10.76 11.75 -1.82
N VAL A 76 -11.94 11.75 -1.20
CA VAL A 76 -12.20 12.47 0.05
C VAL A 76 -11.21 12.00 1.13
N ASN A 77 -10.56 12.95 1.80
CA ASN A 77 -9.58 12.73 2.86
C ASN A 77 -8.32 11.96 2.43
N ALA A 78 -7.98 11.94 1.12
CA ALA A 78 -6.74 11.37 0.61
C ALA A 78 -5.52 11.90 1.38
N ASP A 79 -5.49 13.18 1.71
CA ASP A 79 -4.39 13.84 2.43
C ASP A 79 -4.05 13.23 3.80
N TYR A 80 -4.97 12.50 4.40
CA TYR A 80 -4.75 11.81 5.67
C TYR A 80 -4.31 10.36 5.49
N ARG A 81 -4.10 9.88 4.27
CA ARG A 81 -3.78 8.47 3.98
C ARG A 81 -2.33 8.30 3.55
N GLN A 82 -1.80 7.11 3.79
CA GLN A 82 -0.55 6.65 3.25
C GLN A 82 -0.71 5.22 2.72
N LEU A 83 -0.15 4.97 1.55
CA LEU A 83 -0.30 3.72 0.82
C LEU A 83 1.05 3.30 0.24
N ALA A 84 1.38 2.03 0.35
CA ALA A 84 2.50 1.41 -0.36
C ALA A 84 2.04 0.12 -1.01
N VAL A 85 2.43 -0.10 -2.27
CA VAL A 85 1.97 -1.18 -3.13
C VAL A 85 3.18 -1.80 -3.84
N VAL A 86 3.20 -3.12 -3.95
CA VAL A 86 4.05 -3.84 -4.88
C VAL A 86 3.20 -4.81 -5.68
N ASP A 87 3.36 -4.82 -7.00
CA ASP A 87 2.68 -5.77 -7.90
C ASP A 87 3.53 -7.03 -8.15
N MET A 88 2.97 -8.02 -8.84
CA MET A 88 3.69 -9.26 -9.16
C MET A 88 4.82 -9.12 -10.18
N ALA A 89 4.94 -7.96 -10.85
CA ALA A 89 6.10 -7.64 -11.66
C ALA A 89 7.23 -6.99 -10.82
N GLY A 90 7.01 -6.80 -9.51
CA GLY A 90 7.94 -6.12 -8.61
C GLY A 90 7.94 -4.59 -8.76
N ARG A 91 6.99 -4.02 -9.52
CA ARG A 91 6.86 -2.56 -9.63
C ARG A 91 6.18 -2.04 -8.38
N THR A 92 6.58 -0.86 -7.93
CA THR A 92 6.07 -0.24 -6.71
C THR A 92 5.26 1.01 -7.00
N GLY A 93 4.25 1.25 -6.17
CA GLY A 93 3.43 2.45 -6.18
C GLY A 93 3.22 2.91 -4.75
N HIS A 94 3.18 4.22 -4.51
CA HIS A 94 2.96 4.74 -3.17
C HIS A 94 2.26 6.09 -3.22
N PHE A 95 1.54 6.39 -2.14
CA PHE A 95 0.93 7.68 -1.92
C PHE A 95 1.19 8.11 -0.48
N THR A 96 1.52 9.39 -0.30
CA THR A 96 1.65 10.00 1.02
C THR A 96 0.89 11.31 1.01
N GLY A 97 -0.20 11.36 1.76
CA GLY A 97 -1.02 12.56 1.87
C GLY A 97 -0.31 13.68 2.62
N SER A 98 -0.74 14.91 2.39
CA SER A 98 -0.12 16.11 2.96
C SER A 98 -0.35 16.27 4.48
N HIS A 99 -1.32 15.56 5.05
CA HIS A 99 -1.73 15.63 6.46
C HIS A 99 -1.36 14.37 7.25
N ILE A 100 -0.31 13.65 6.83
CA ILE A 100 0.20 12.53 7.63
C ILE A 100 0.88 13.00 8.92
N LEU A 101 0.83 12.17 9.97
CA LEU A 101 1.45 12.48 11.25
C LEU A 101 2.92 11.99 11.29
N GLY A 102 3.87 12.91 11.48
CA GLY A 102 5.31 12.63 11.67
C GLY A 102 6.21 13.07 10.51
N ASP A 103 7.52 13.14 10.75
CA ASP A 103 8.54 13.45 9.72
C ASP A 103 8.92 12.17 8.95
N GLN A 104 9.13 12.24 7.63
CA GLN A 104 9.26 11.04 6.81
C GLN A 104 10.31 11.13 5.69
N PRO A 105 11.35 10.28 5.70
CA PRO A 105 12.25 10.13 4.56
C PRO A 105 11.59 9.29 3.46
N ARG A 106 11.49 9.85 2.25
CA ARG A 106 11.05 9.13 1.04
C ARG A 106 12.18 8.22 0.56
N ARG A 107 11.97 6.90 0.53
CA ARG A 107 12.91 5.95 -0.09
C ARG A 107 12.13 4.96 -0.97
N GLY A 108 12.21 5.15 -2.28
CA GLY A 108 11.83 4.15 -3.27
C GLY A 108 13.07 3.32 -3.62
N GLY A 109 12.92 1.99 -3.60
CA GLY A 109 13.93 1.02 -4.01
C GLY A 109 13.41 0.14 -5.12
#